data_AF-A0AA96QWC2-F1
#
_entry.id   AF-A0AA96QWC2-F1
#
_cell.length_a   1.000
_cell.length_b   1.000
_cell.length_c   1.000
_cell.angle_alpha   90.00
_cell.angle_beta   90.00
_cell.angle_gamma   90.00
#
_symmetry.space_group_name_H-M   'P 1'
#
loop_
_entity.id
_entity.type
_entity.pdbx_description
1 polymer ?
#
loop_
_entity_poly.entity_id
_entity_poly.type
_entity_poly.pdbx_seq_one_letter_code
_entity_poly.pdbx_strand_id
1 'polypeptide(L)'
;MMRKPLPYGPDDDTVAEIYVREALRRSQHGNWPSLLADDRVVQTYRVLRRLESATVTIRVRHREAIKSAQADREACLISATRYAEKYQEYAQWRERSAVFDGVLRQYLDITADRVRVIRRDVVVESLRQVLLTLAVAVEEHRDAHAGEESLADTALWARLRLLPWPTTAGIEQRVLADAVAAERARRGPARWTSTGAVQFEGSAVFGETVDVVDLLLDVTDHTRPTCARTELVELWKQRTPDLLACAAAEITAAKQKGSYSTHRLRKALLFLEGLGLITRVSDEASAEVVVTDRARLVELRRRWDDQHCGLDDLGSS
;
A
#
# COMPACT_ATOMS: atom_id res chain seq x y z
N MET A 1 24.13 -9.33 -4.59
CA MET A 1 23.93 -10.72 -4.10
C MET A 1 22.57 -11.20 -4.59
N MET A 2 22.52 -12.32 -5.31
CA MET A 2 21.26 -12.90 -5.78
C MET A 2 20.43 -13.40 -4.59
N ARG A 3 19.17 -12.96 -4.49
CA ARG A 3 18.23 -13.38 -3.45
C ARG A 3 17.92 -14.86 -3.63
N LYS A 4 18.09 -15.68 -2.60
CA LYS A 4 17.59 -17.06 -2.62
C LYS A 4 16.06 -17.02 -2.55
N PRO A 5 15.35 -17.66 -3.50
CA PRO A 5 13.90 -17.79 -3.41
C PRO A 5 13.52 -18.63 -2.18
N LEU A 6 12.54 -18.16 -1.42
CA LEU A 6 11.99 -18.90 -0.29
C LEU A 6 11.07 -20.02 -0.79
N PRO A 7 11.01 -21.17 -0.11
CA PRO A 7 10.22 -22.31 -0.56
C PRO A 7 8.70 -22.15 -0.33
N TYR A 8 8.21 -20.95 -0.01
CA TYR A 8 6.80 -20.70 0.36
C TYR A 8 6.29 -19.32 -0.09
N GLY A 9 4.96 -19.24 -0.25
CA GLY A 9 4.24 -18.03 -0.66
C GLY A 9 4.15 -16.96 0.44
N PRO A 10 3.85 -15.70 0.09
CA PRO A 10 3.79 -14.57 1.03
C PRO A 10 2.68 -14.68 2.09
N ASP A 11 1.70 -15.57 1.88
CA ASP A 11 0.57 -15.81 2.79
C ASP A 11 0.60 -17.20 3.46
N ASP A 12 1.59 -18.04 3.13
CA ASP A 12 1.74 -19.37 3.75
C ASP A 12 2.49 -19.26 5.08
N ASP A 13 1.79 -18.80 6.10
CA ASP A 13 2.32 -18.63 7.45
C ASP A 13 2.77 -19.96 8.09
N THR A 14 2.21 -21.10 7.68
CA THR A 14 2.48 -22.41 8.29
C THR A 14 3.84 -22.92 7.86
N VAL A 15 4.12 -22.89 6.55
CA VAL A 15 5.43 -23.27 6.02
C VAL A 15 6.49 -22.23 6.41
N ALA A 16 6.11 -20.95 6.47
CA ALA A 16 6.97 -19.89 6.99
C ALA A 16 7.40 -20.14 8.44
N GLU A 17 6.49 -20.60 9.31
CA GLU A 17 6.84 -20.94 10.71
C GLU A 17 7.87 -22.06 10.81
N ILE A 18 7.70 -23.13 10.03
CA ILE A 18 8.65 -24.24 9.99
C ILE A 18 10.02 -23.76 9.55
N TYR A 19 10.05 -22.96 8.48
CA TYR A 19 11.29 -22.44 7.90
C TYR A 19 12.01 -21.45 8.82
N VAL A 20 11.29 -20.51 9.44
CA VAL A 20 11.86 -19.56 10.41
C VAL A 20 12.42 -20.29 11.65
N ARG A 21 11.73 -21.35 12.11
CA ARG A 21 12.22 -22.18 13.22
C ARG A 21 13.53 -22.89 12.88
N GLU A 22 13.69 -23.36 11.65
CA GLU A 22 14.98 -23.90 11.17
C GLU A 22 16.05 -22.81 11.06
N ALA A 23 15.68 -21.63 10.55
CA ALA A 23 16.57 -20.48 10.42
C ALA A 23 17.15 -20.01 11.78
N LEU A 24 16.38 -20.13 12.86
CA LEU A 24 16.79 -19.80 14.23
C LEU A 24 17.76 -20.81 14.85
N ARG A 25 17.85 -22.05 14.35
CA ARG A 25 18.64 -23.15 14.96
C ARG A 25 20.15 -23.14 14.64
N ARG A 26 20.71 -22.03 14.15
CA ARG A 26 22.13 -21.76 13.83
C ARG A 26 22.69 -22.35 12.52
N SER A 27 21.98 -23.20 11.79
CA SER A 27 22.48 -23.81 10.53
C SER A 27 22.17 -23.02 9.25
N GLN A 28 21.43 -21.91 9.34
CA GLN A 28 20.89 -21.22 8.15
C GLN A 28 20.98 -19.68 8.24
N HIS A 29 22.06 -19.14 8.81
CA HIS A 29 22.25 -17.69 8.92
C HIS A 29 22.18 -16.95 7.57
N GLY A 30 22.51 -17.62 6.47
CA GLY A 30 22.41 -17.08 5.10
C GLY A 30 20.99 -16.87 4.56
N ASN A 31 19.95 -17.35 5.26
CA ASN A 31 18.56 -17.22 4.80
C ASN A 31 17.86 -15.97 5.39
N TRP A 32 18.41 -15.37 6.44
CA TRP A 32 17.86 -14.15 7.05
C TRP A 32 17.78 -12.95 6.09
N PRO A 33 18.74 -12.70 5.18
CA PRO A 33 18.58 -11.63 4.19
C PRO A 33 17.32 -11.78 3.32
N SER A 34 16.93 -13.01 2.98
CA SER A 34 15.67 -13.28 2.24
C SER A 34 14.43 -13.13 3.14
N LEU A 35 14.52 -13.51 4.41
CA LEU A 35 13.43 -13.36 5.40
C LEU A 35 13.17 -11.91 5.82
N LEU A 36 14.22 -11.08 5.77
CA LEU A 36 14.20 -9.66 6.11
C LEU A 36 13.95 -8.75 4.90
N ALA A 37 13.71 -9.31 3.72
CA ALA A 37 13.34 -8.54 2.53
C ALA A 37 11.99 -7.84 2.73
N ASP A 38 11.80 -6.67 2.10
CA ASP A 38 10.64 -5.81 2.35
C ASP A 38 9.30 -6.48 2.05
N ASP A 39 9.27 -7.38 1.06
CA ASP A 39 8.09 -8.17 0.70
C ASP A 39 7.77 -9.30 1.70
N ARG A 40 8.72 -9.68 2.57
CA ARG A 40 8.61 -10.83 3.49
C ARG A 40 8.69 -10.48 4.95
N VAL A 41 9.26 -9.33 5.30
CA VAL A 41 9.57 -8.98 6.69
C VAL A 41 8.31 -8.86 7.57
N VAL A 42 7.17 -8.47 6.99
CA VAL A 42 5.88 -8.44 7.70
C VAL A 42 5.40 -9.84 8.05
N GLN A 43 5.53 -10.80 7.13
CA GLN A 43 5.21 -12.21 7.37
C GLN A 43 6.16 -12.81 8.41
N THR A 44 7.46 -12.60 8.24
CA THR A 44 8.51 -13.05 9.18
C THR A 44 8.25 -12.52 10.59
N TYR A 45 7.93 -11.23 10.74
CA TYR A 45 7.61 -10.63 12.04
C TYR A 45 6.38 -11.28 12.72
N ARG A 46 5.30 -11.53 11.96
CA ARG A 46 4.11 -12.23 12.47
C ARG A 46 4.46 -13.63 12.97
N VAL A 47 5.25 -14.37 12.21
CA VAL A 47 5.71 -15.72 12.56
C VAL A 47 6.58 -15.71 13.81
N LEU A 48 7.56 -14.80 13.91
CA LEU A 48 8.41 -14.68 15.09
C LEU A 48 7.60 -14.36 16.36
N ARG A 49 6.56 -13.52 16.26
CA ARG A 49 5.63 -13.24 17.36
C ARG A 49 4.83 -14.46 17.79
N ARG A 50 4.40 -15.31 16.85
CA ARG A 50 3.75 -16.60 17.18
C ARG A 50 4.73 -17.57 17.86
N LEU A 51 5.99 -17.59 17.45
CA LEU A 51 7.02 -18.40 18.11
C LEU A 51 7.32 -17.89 19.52
N GLU A 52 7.32 -16.57 19.74
CA GLU A 52 7.45 -15.96 21.06
C GLU A 52 6.29 -16.35 21.98
N SER A 53 5.03 -16.28 21.51
CA SER A 53 3.89 -16.69 22.32
C SER A 53 3.91 -18.18 22.64
N ALA A 54 4.25 -19.03 21.66
CA ALA A 54 4.38 -20.47 21.85
C ALA A 54 5.48 -20.83 22.86
N THR A 55 6.63 -20.14 22.83
CA THR A 55 7.70 -20.37 23.81
C THR A 55 7.27 -20.00 25.22
N VAL A 56 6.51 -18.92 25.41
CA VAL A 56 5.94 -18.57 26.72
C VAL A 56 5.06 -19.71 27.26
N THR A 57 4.16 -20.25 26.45
CA THR A 57 3.30 -21.38 26.84
C THR A 57 4.11 -22.62 27.22
N ILE A 58 5.14 -22.96 26.45
CA ILE A 58 6.03 -24.10 26.73
C ILE A 58 6.76 -23.88 28.07
N ARG A 59 7.23 -22.66 28.36
CA ARG A 59 7.90 -22.36 29.64
C ARG A 59 6.98 -22.54 30.84
N VAL A 60 5.72 -22.09 30.73
CA VAL A 60 4.71 -22.28 31.79
C VAL A 60 4.53 -23.77 32.06
N ARG A 61 4.33 -24.57 31.01
CA ARG A 61 4.14 -26.03 31.13
C ARG A 61 5.34 -26.73 31.79
N HIS A 62 6.57 -26.40 31.42
CA HIS A 62 7.76 -26.98 32.05
C HIS A 62 7.90 -26.58 33.51
N ARG A 63 7.56 -25.32 33.85
CA ARG A 63 7.57 -24.85 35.24
C ARG A 63 6.52 -25.59 36.09
N GLU A 64 5.33 -25.80 35.55
CA GLU A 64 4.25 -26.56 36.21
C GLU A 64 4.64 -28.02 36.40
N ALA A 65 5.26 -28.65 35.39
CA ALA A 65 5.73 -30.03 35.48
C ALA A 65 6.75 -30.24 36.62
N ILE A 66 7.68 -29.29 36.82
CA ILE A 66 8.64 -29.36 37.93
C ILE A 66 7.98 -29.07 39.28
N LYS A 67 7.03 -28.13 39.36
CA LYS A 67 6.25 -27.91 40.58
C LYS A 67 5.46 -29.16 40.98
N SER A 68 4.82 -29.82 40.01
CA SER A 68 4.12 -31.09 40.25
C SER A 68 5.07 -32.18 40.71
N ALA A 69 6.24 -32.33 40.07
CA ALA A 69 7.24 -33.31 40.48
C ALA A 69 7.79 -33.02 41.89
N GLN A 70 7.88 -31.75 42.29
CA GLN A 70 8.25 -31.38 43.66
C GLN A 70 7.17 -31.81 44.65
N ALA A 71 5.90 -31.53 44.37
CA ALA A 71 4.78 -31.97 45.21
C ALA A 71 4.71 -33.51 45.33
N ASP A 72 4.92 -34.23 44.22
CA ASP A 72 4.97 -35.70 44.20
C ASP A 72 6.11 -36.24 45.09
N ARG A 73 7.25 -35.54 45.13
CA ARG A 73 8.37 -35.89 46.00
C ARG A 73 8.02 -35.65 47.47
N GLU A 74 7.41 -34.52 47.79
CA GLU A 74 6.97 -34.17 49.15
C GLU A 74 5.91 -35.14 49.68
N ALA A 75 5.06 -35.66 48.79
CA ALA A 75 4.08 -36.71 49.08
C ALA A 75 4.67 -38.15 49.06
N CYS A 76 5.99 -38.30 48.90
CA CYS A 76 6.70 -39.59 48.78
C CYS A 76 6.21 -40.50 47.62
N LEU A 77 5.56 -39.93 46.61
CA LEU A 77 5.07 -40.65 45.42
C LEU A 77 6.19 -40.92 44.40
N ILE A 78 7.28 -40.15 44.46
CA ILE A 78 8.49 -40.38 43.66
C ILE A 78 9.75 -40.36 44.54
N SER A 79 10.77 -41.11 44.13
CA SER A 79 12.06 -41.12 44.82
C SER A 79 12.82 -39.80 44.61
N ALA A 80 13.72 -39.49 45.55
CA ALA A 80 14.61 -38.33 45.44
C ALA A 80 15.50 -38.39 44.19
N THR A 81 15.93 -39.59 43.78
CA THR A 81 16.71 -39.82 42.55
C THR A 81 15.90 -39.47 41.29
N ARG A 82 14.65 -39.93 41.21
CA ARG A 82 13.76 -39.64 40.08
C ARG A 82 13.40 -38.15 39.96
N TYR A 83 13.29 -37.46 41.10
CA TYR A 83 13.13 -36.01 41.10
C TYR A 83 14.38 -35.28 40.59
N ALA A 84 15.58 -35.73 40.99
CA ALA A 84 16.84 -35.14 40.56
C ALA A 84 17.04 -35.26 39.03
N GLU A 85 16.69 -36.42 38.44
CA GLU A 85 16.69 -36.63 36.99
C GLU A 85 15.76 -35.65 36.26
N LYS A 86 14.49 -35.55 36.70
CA LYS A 86 13.52 -34.58 36.14
C LYS A 86 14.01 -33.14 36.24
N TYR A 87 14.62 -32.78 37.36
CA TYR A 87 15.15 -31.44 37.57
C TYR A 87 16.36 -31.14 36.66
N GLN A 88 17.23 -32.13 36.45
CA GLN A 88 18.36 -32.02 35.54
C GLN A 88 17.91 -31.84 34.09
N GLU A 89 16.92 -32.60 33.63
CA GLU A 89 16.31 -32.43 32.30
C GLU A 89 15.72 -31.02 32.12
N TYR A 90 15.04 -30.50 33.15
CA TYR A 90 14.52 -29.14 33.16
C TYR A 90 15.63 -28.09 33.11
N ALA A 91 16.71 -28.27 33.87
CA ALA A 91 17.85 -27.36 33.87
C ALA A 91 18.52 -27.29 32.49
N GLN A 92 18.76 -28.44 31.85
CA GLN A 92 19.30 -28.53 30.49
C GLN A 92 18.35 -27.93 29.44
N TRP A 93 17.05 -28.14 29.59
CA TRP A 93 16.06 -27.49 28.74
C TRP A 93 16.08 -25.96 28.91
N ARG A 94 16.11 -25.47 30.15
CA ARG A 94 16.11 -24.03 30.47
C ARG A 94 17.32 -23.32 29.86
N GLU A 95 18.50 -23.94 29.94
CA GLU A 95 19.72 -23.41 29.34
C GLU A 95 19.61 -23.31 27.80
N ARG A 96 19.16 -24.39 27.14
CA ARG A 96 18.92 -24.39 25.68
C ARG A 96 17.87 -23.37 25.26
N SER A 97 16.79 -23.23 26.03
CA SER A 97 15.74 -22.25 25.78
C SER A 97 16.24 -20.82 25.91
N ALA A 98 17.06 -20.51 26.91
CA ALA A 98 17.61 -19.16 27.08
C ALA A 98 18.44 -18.70 25.86
N VAL A 99 19.22 -19.61 25.28
CA VAL A 99 19.98 -19.34 24.04
C VAL A 99 19.05 -19.08 22.85
N PHE A 100 18.03 -19.92 22.68
CA PHE A 100 17.02 -19.73 21.63
C PHE A 100 16.28 -18.39 21.79
N ASP A 101 15.90 -18.04 23.02
CA ASP A 101 15.18 -16.81 23.35
C ASP A 101 16.01 -15.56 23.03
N GLY A 102 17.32 -15.59 23.31
CA GLY A 102 18.23 -14.50 22.95
C GLY A 102 18.27 -14.26 21.44
N VAL A 103 18.40 -15.33 20.66
CA VAL A 103 18.40 -15.26 19.19
C VAL A 103 17.05 -14.82 18.65
N LEU A 104 15.95 -15.36 19.18
CA LEU A 104 14.58 -14.99 18.79
C LEU A 104 14.32 -13.50 19.03
N ARG A 105 14.68 -12.97 20.19
CA ARG A 105 14.52 -11.54 20.51
C ARG A 105 15.33 -10.64 19.60
N GLN A 106 16.58 -11.00 19.33
CA GLN A 106 17.42 -10.24 18.40
C GLN A 106 16.75 -10.07 17.02
N TYR A 107 16.22 -11.16 16.45
CA TYR A 107 15.54 -11.08 15.15
C TYR A 107 14.16 -10.42 15.24
N LEU A 108 13.46 -10.52 16.38
CA LEU A 108 12.24 -9.75 16.63
C LEU A 108 12.51 -8.25 16.62
N ASP A 109 13.59 -7.78 17.24
CA ASP A 109 13.93 -6.36 17.27
C ASP A 109 14.29 -5.85 15.86
N ILE A 110 15.14 -6.60 15.14
CA ILE A 110 15.52 -6.27 13.75
C ILE A 110 14.30 -6.22 12.83
N THR A 111 13.40 -7.21 12.91
CA THR A 111 12.19 -7.25 12.10
C THR A 111 11.18 -6.17 12.51
N ALA A 112 11.03 -5.88 13.80
CA ALA A 112 10.13 -4.85 14.29
C ALA A 112 10.52 -3.46 13.76
N ASP A 113 11.81 -3.11 13.77
CA ASP A 113 12.26 -1.83 13.24
C ASP A 113 12.04 -1.73 11.72
N ARG A 114 12.30 -2.81 10.96
CA ARG A 114 12.02 -2.82 9.52
C ARG A 114 10.53 -2.71 9.21
N VAL A 115 9.68 -3.41 9.95
CA VAL A 115 8.21 -3.31 9.81
C VAL A 115 7.73 -1.90 10.16
N ARG A 116 8.30 -1.24 11.17
CA ARG A 116 7.98 0.15 11.50
C ARG A 116 8.32 1.10 10.36
N VAL A 117 9.48 0.94 9.73
CA VAL A 117 9.88 1.74 8.56
C VAL A 117 8.89 1.54 7.41
N ILE A 118 8.59 0.30 7.03
CA ILE A 118 7.64 0.01 5.94
C ILE A 118 6.25 0.58 6.24
N ARG A 119 5.74 0.39 7.46
CA ARG A 119 4.44 0.95 7.85
C ARG A 119 4.44 2.47 7.84
N ARG A 120 5.53 3.10 8.29
CA ARG A 120 5.68 4.56 8.25
C ARG A 120 5.64 5.04 6.80
N ASP A 121 6.35 4.39 5.89
CA ASP A 121 6.38 4.75 4.48
C ASP A 121 4.99 4.62 3.84
N VAL A 122 4.26 3.54 4.13
CA VAL A 122 2.87 3.35 3.66
C VAL A 122 1.93 4.43 4.20
N VAL A 123 2.04 4.76 5.49
CA VAL A 123 1.21 5.82 6.11
C VAL A 123 1.55 7.19 5.54
N VAL A 124 2.84 7.51 5.38
CA VAL A 124 3.31 8.75 4.78
C VAL A 124 2.75 8.87 3.36
N GLU A 125 2.86 7.82 2.54
CA GLU A 125 2.35 7.82 1.17
C GLU A 125 0.82 7.99 1.12
N SER A 126 0.08 7.30 2.00
CA SER A 126 -1.37 7.50 2.12
C SER A 126 -1.72 8.93 2.54
N LEU A 127 -0.97 9.52 3.48
CA LEU A 127 -1.19 10.90 3.93
C LEU A 127 -0.90 11.90 2.80
N ARG A 128 0.17 11.68 2.03
CA ARG A 128 0.52 12.47 0.84
C ARG A 128 -0.63 12.49 -0.14
N GLN A 129 -1.14 11.31 -0.50
CA GLN A 129 -2.23 11.19 -1.47
C GLN A 129 -3.47 11.92 -0.99
N VAL A 130 -3.91 11.71 0.26
CA VAL A 130 -5.11 12.34 0.80
C VAL A 130 -4.96 13.86 0.89
N LEU A 131 -3.82 14.36 1.37
CA LEU A 131 -3.57 15.81 1.46
C LEU A 131 -3.51 16.47 0.09
N LEU A 132 -2.90 15.80 -0.90
CA LEU A 132 -2.85 16.31 -2.27
C LEU A 132 -4.23 16.35 -2.92
N THR A 133 -5.00 15.26 -2.82
CA THR A 133 -6.37 15.21 -3.35
C THR A 133 -7.24 16.27 -2.69
N LEU A 134 -7.16 16.43 -1.36
CA LEU A 134 -7.88 17.47 -0.63
C LEU A 134 -7.48 18.87 -1.12
N ALA A 135 -6.18 19.16 -1.19
CA ALA A 135 -5.72 20.50 -1.56
C ALA A 135 -6.04 20.86 -3.01
N VAL A 136 -5.97 19.88 -3.94
CA VAL A 136 -6.41 20.08 -5.33
C VAL A 136 -7.91 20.34 -5.40
N ALA A 137 -8.75 19.52 -4.75
CA ALA A 137 -10.19 19.71 -4.74
C ALA A 137 -10.60 21.06 -4.13
N VAL A 138 -9.88 21.49 -3.09
CA VAL A 138 -10.10 22.75 -2.41
C VAL A 138 -9.69 23.94 -3.29
N GLU A 139 -8.58 23.84 -4.04
CA GLU A 139 -8.22 24.88 -5.02
C GLU A 139 -9.17 24.89 -6.24
N GLU A 140 -9.65 23.74 -6.71
CA GLU A 140 -10.67 23.67 -7.77
C GLU A 140 -11.99 24.31 -7.33
N HIS A 141 -12.42 24.04 -6.09
CA HIS A 141 -13.59 24.69 -5.50
C HIS A 141 -13.41 26.21 -5.41
N ARG A 142 -12.20 26.67 -5.05
CA ARG A 142 -11.85 28.08 -5.03
C ARG A 142 -11.97 28.71 -6.41
N ASP A 143 -11.38 28.09 -7.42
CA ASP A 143 -11.42 28.62 -8.80
C ASP A 143 -12.87 28.68 -9.32
N ALA A 144 -13.70 27.71 -8.95
CA ALA A 144 -15.12 27.70 -9.31
C ALA A 144 -15.97 28.78 -8.59
N HIS A 145 -15.56 29.23 -7.40
CA HIS A 145 -16.30 30.20 -6.57
C HIS A 145 -15.52 31.51 -6.37
N ALA A 146 -14.61 31.83 -7.28
CA ALA A 146 -13.80 33.04 -7.21
C ALA A 146 -14.72 34.28 -7.12
N GLY A 147 -14.72 34.94 -5.96
CA GLY A 147 -15.57 36.12 -5.66
C GLY A 147 -16.73 35.89 -4.69
N GLU A 148 -17.06 34.64 -4.35
CA GLU A 148 -18.12 34.27 -3.39
C GLU A 148 -17.58 33.49 -2.17
N GLU A 149 -16.29 33.65 -1.90
CA GLU A 149 -15.53 32.86 -0.94
C GLU A 149 -15.92 33.22 0.52
N SER A 150 -16.27 32.23 1.35
CA SER A 150 -16.52 32.49 2.77
C SER A 150 -15.21 32.69 3.56
N LEU A 151 -15.26 33.40 4.70
CA LEU A 151 -14.10 33.54 5.59
C LEU A 151 -13.55 32.19 6.08
N ALA A 152 -14.41 31.17 6.20
CA ALA A 152 -14.01 29.82 6.57
C ALA A 152 -13.20 29.16 5.45
N ASP A 153 -13.62 29.35 4.19
CA ASP A 153 -12.90 28.83 3.02
C ASP A 153 -11.53 29.52 2.88
N THR A 154 -11.48 30.84 3.04
CA THR A 154 -10.21 31.59 3.01
C THR A 154 -9.23 31.11 4.08
N ALA A 155 -9.72 30.86 5.31
CA ALA A 155 -8.90 30.36 6.41
C ALA A 155 -8.43 28.91 6.21
N LEU A 156 -9.27 28.05 5.61
CA LEU A 156 -8.91 26.69 5.25
C LEU A 156 -7.79 26.68 4.19
N TRP A 157 -7.90 27.52 3.16
CA TRP A 157 -6.90 27.61 2.10
C TRP A 157 -5.56 28.13 2.61
N ALA A 158 -5.58 29.15 3.46
CA ALA A 158 -4.36 29.67 4.10
C ALA A 158 -3.65 28.59 4.92
N ARG A 159 -4.41 27.72 5.61
CA ARG A 159 -3.83 26.61 6.38
C ARG A 159 -3.27 25.51 5.50
N LEU A 160 -3.98 25.10 4.45
CA LEU A 160 -3.50 24.07 3.53
C LEU A 160 -2.23 24.53 2.80
N ARG A 161 -2.12 25.81 2.45
CA ARG A 161 -0.94 26.38 1.81
C ARG A 161 0.32 26.36 2.67
N LEU A 162 0.21 26.33 3.99
CA LEU A 162 1.35 26.32 4.91
C LEU A 162 1.63 24.93 5.48
N LEU A 163 0.84 23.93 5.09
CA LEU A 163 0.93 22.60 5.65
C LEU A 163 2.19 21.91 5.09
N PRO A 164 3.07 21.37 5.95
CA PRO A 164 4.29 20.71 5.48
C PRO A 164 3.93 19.45 4.69
N TRP A 165 4.56 19.28 3.54
CA TRP A 165 4.40 18.09 2.73
C TRP A 165 5.13 16.91 3.41
N PRO A 166 4.43 15.82 3.74
CA PRO A 166 5.05 14.69 4.43
C PRO A 166 6.05 13.98 3.49
N THR A 167 7.34 14.00 3.85
CA THR A 167 8.41 13.32 3.12
C THR A 167 8.98 12.16 3.95
N THR A 168 9.39 11.08 3.27
CA THR A 168 10.03 9.92 3.90
C THR A 168 11.44 10.25 4.42
N ALA A 169 12.13 11.19 3.77
CA ALA A 169 13.51 11.55 4.09
C ALA A 169 13.66 12.62 5.19
N GLY A 170 12.58 13.31 5.60
CA GLY A 170 12.60 14.29 6.70
C GLY A 170 13.47 15.54 6.51
N ILE A 171 14.26 15.62 5.43
CA ILE A 171 15.26 16.67 5.18
C ILE A 171 14.70 17.77 4.26
N GLU A 172 13.69 17.45 3.44
CA GLU A 172 13.04 18.45 2.57
C GLU A 172 11.75 18.96 3.20
N GLN A 173 11.77 20.22 3.67
CA GLN A 173 10.57 20.97 4.04
C GLN A 173 9.88 21.51 2.77
N ARG A 174 9.34 20.60 1.95
CA ARG A 174 8.44 21.02 0.87
C ARG A 174 7.11 21.44 1.48
N VAL A 175 6.45 22.43 0.88
CA VAL A 175 5.14 22.87 1.31
C VAL A 175 4.07 22.19 0.46
N LEU A 176 2.89 21.92 1.03
CA LEU A 176 1.76 21.35 0.28
C LEU A 176 1.39 22.21 -0.94
N ALA A 177 1.58 23.53 -0.87
CA ALA A 177 1.37 24.43 -2.00
C ALA A 177 2.26 24.09 -3.22
N ASP A 178 3.53 23.75 -3.01
CA ASP A 178 4.45 23.38 -4.10
C ASP A 178 4.07 22.04 -4.70
N ALA A 179 3.65 21.09 -3.86
CA ALA A 179 3.15 19.79 -4.30
C ALA A 179 1.86 19.93 -5.12
N VAL A 180 0.95 20.83 -4.72
CA VAL A 180 -0.27 21.15 -5.46
C VAL A 180 0.02 21.86 -6.77
N ALA A 181 0.95 22.82 -6.77
CA ALA A 181 1.36 23.51 -8.00
C ALA A 181 2.02 22.55 -9.00
N ALA A 182 2.90 21.67 -8.53
CA ALA A 182 3.50 20.62 -9.34
C ALA A 182 2.45 19.62 -9.85
N GLU A 183 1.51 19.20 -9.00
CA GLU A 183 0.41 18.33 -9.39
C GLU A 183 -0.54 19.01 -10.39
N ARG A 184 -0.79 20.31 -10.27
CA ARG A 184 -1.58 21.08 -11.25
C ARG A 184 -0.85 21.27 -12.56
N ALA A 185 0.46 21.55 -12.54
CA ALA A 185 1.28 21.59 -13.74
C ALA A 185 1.29 20.22 -14.45
N ARG A 186 1.32 19.12 -13.69
CA ARG A 186 1.22 17.74 -14.20
C ARG A 186 -0.18 17.39 -14.70
N ARG A 187 -1.23 17.82 -14.01
CA ARG A 187 -2.63 17.61 -14.41
C ARG A 187 -2.98 18.44 -15.64
N GLY A 188 -2.38 19.62 -15.79
CA GLY A 188 -2.29 20.44 -17.01
C GLY A 188 -3.61 20.64 -17.77
N PRO A 189 -3.59 21.17 -19.01
CA PRO A 189 -4.71 21.00 -19.92
C PRO A 189 -4.92 19.50 -20.17
N ALA A 190 -6.17 19.10 -20.39
CA ALA A 190 -6.57 17.71 -20.43
C ALA A 190 -5.67 16.86 -21.35
N ARG A 191 -5.08 15.78 -20.79
CA ARG A 191 -3.99 15.00 -21.40
C ARG A 191 -4.43 14.30 -22.69
N TRP A 192 -5.73 14.18 -22.96
CA TRP A 192 -6.27 13.72 -24.24
C TRP A 192 -5.82 14.54 -25.45
N THR A 193 -5.39 15.79 -25.25
CA THR A 193 -4.83 16.65 -26.32
C THR A 193 -3.39 16.30 -26.67
N SER A 194 -2.69 15.55 -25.82
CA SER A 194 -1.33 15.10 -26.09
C SER A 194 -1.30 14.00 -27.16
N THR A 195 -0.36 14.13 -28.10
CA THR A 195 -0.16 13.16 -29.19
C THR A 195 0.76 11.99 -28.80
N GLY A 196 1.37 12.06 -27.62
CA GLY A 196 2.28 11.05 -27.09
C GLY A 196 1.54 9.86 -26.47
N ALA A 197 2.09 8.67 -26.67
CA ALA A 197 1.64 7.45 -25.99
C ALA A 197 2.77 6.87 -25.15
N VAL A 198 2.42 6.26 -24.03
CA VAL A 198 3.35 5.54 -23.16
C VAL A 198 3.23 4.06 -23.43
N GLN A 199 4.36 3.35 -23.47
CA GLN A 199 4.35 1.89 -23.51
C GLN A 199 4.14 1.32 -22.11
N PHE A 200 2.99 0.69 -21.91
CA PHE A 200 2.66 -0.02 -20.69
C PHE A 200 2.31 -1.47 -21.04
N GLU A 201 3.15 -2.40 -20.58
CA GLU A 201 2.96 -3.85 -20.76
C GLU A 201 2.73 -4.27 -22.22
N GLY A 202 3.48 -3.64 -23.14
CA GLY A 202 3.40 -3.92 -24.57
C GLY A 202 2.22 -3.26 -25.29
N SER A 203 1.44 -2.44 -24.59
CA SER A 203 0.34 -1.66 -25.15
C SER A 203 0.63 -0.16 -25.10
N ALA A 204 0.23 0.57 -26.14
CA ALA A 204 0.31 2.03 -26.18
C ALA A 204 -0.87 2.63 -25.40
N VAL A 205 -0.56 3.38 -24.34
CA VAL A 205 -1.54 4.09 -23.50
C VAL A 205 -1.50 5.57 -23.80
N PHE A 206 -2.66 6.15 -24.09
CA PHE A 206 -2.82 7.57 -24.44
C PHE A 206 -3.26 8.38 -23.22
N GLY A 207 -3.01 9.69 -23.27
CA GLY A 207 -3.31 10.61 -22.16
C GLY A 207 -4.75 10.54 -21.65
N GLU A 208 -5.73 10.34 -22.55
CA GLU A 208 -7.14 10.14 -22.17
C GLU A 208 -7.33 8.96 -21.21
N THR A 209 -6.61 7.86 -21.42
CA THR A 209 -6.68 6.70 -20.52
C THR A 209 -6.02 7.01 -19.18
N VAL A 210 -4.97 7.81 -19.18
CA VAL A 210 -4.31 8.26 -17.95
C VAL A 210 -5.20 9.23 -17.17
N ASP A 211 -5.95 10.10 -17.84
CA ASP A 211 -6.95 10.97 -17.17
C ASP A 211 -8.04 10.14 -16.45
N VAL A 212 -8.47 9.02 -17.07
CA VAL A 212 -9.42 8.08 -16.45
C VAL A 212 -8.77 7.32 -15.29
N VAL A 213 -7.48 6.98 -15.39
CA VAL A 213 -6.71 6.36 -14.29
C VAL A 213 -6.61 7.33 -13.11
N ASP A 214 -6.28 8.60 -13.36
CA ASP A 214 -6.22 9.65 -12.33
C ASP A 214 -7.58 9.81 -11.63
N LEU A 215 -8.67 9.83 -12.41
CA LEU A 215 -10.02 9.91 -11.87
C LEU A 215 -10.35 8.68 -10.99
N LEU A 216 -10.00 7.47 -11.42
CA LEU A 216 -10.20 6.26 -10.61
C LEU A 216 -9.36 6.31 -9.33
N LEU A 217 -8.12 6.80 -9.38
CA LEU A 217 -7.25 6.92 -8.22
C LEU A 217 -7.73 8.00 -7.23
N ASP A 218 -8.38 9.05 -7.72
CA ASP A 218 -8.95 10.13 -6.91
C ASP A 218 -10.23 9.67 -6.17
N VAL A 219 -11.07 8.83 -6.80
CA VAL A 219 -12.39 8.43 -6.26
C VAL A 219 -12.33 7.13 -5.46
N THR A 220 -11.32 6.28 -5.69
CA THR A 220 -11.15 5.01 -4.97
C THR A 220 -9.94 5.06 -4.04
N ASP A 221 -9.96 4.24 -2.98
CA ASP A 221 -8.80 4.00 -2.11
C ASP A 221 -8.64 2.51 -1.77
N HIS A 222 -7.70 2.18 -0.88
CA HIS A 222 -7.42 0.80 -0.47
C HIS A 222 -8.52 0.20 0.42
N THR A 223 -9.38 1.02 1.01
CA THR A 223 -10.53 0.63 1.84
C THR A 223 -11.84 0.60 1.05
N ARG A 224 -11.92 1.36 -0.04
CA ARG A 224 -13.04 1.49 -0.97
C ARG A 224 -12.52 1.40 -2.41
N PRO A 225 -12.24 0.18 -2.91
CA PRO A 225 -11.75 -0.02 -4.26
C PRO A 225 -12.84 0.11 -5.33
N THR A 226 -14.10 0.35 -4.93
CA THR A 226 -15.26 0.33 -5.81
C THR A 226 -15.86 1.73 -5.94
N CYS A 227 -16.23 2.12 -7.17
CA CYS A 227 -16.97 3.35 -7.45
C CYS A 227 -18.18 3.09 -8.36
N ALA A 228 -19.25 3.85 -8.17
CA ALA A 228 -20.42 3.78 -9.02
C ALA A 228 -20.11 4.34 -10.41
N ARG A 229 -20.55 3.65 -11.47
CA ARG A 229 -20.29 4.11 -12.86
C ARG A 229 -20.98 5.44 -13.17
N THR A 230 -22.14 5.69 -12.58
CA THR A 230 -22.88 6.96 -12.74
C THR A 230 -22.10 8.14 -12.17
N GLU A 231 -21.55 7.99 -10.97
CA GLU A 231 -20.66 8.97 -10.34
C GLU A 231 -19.41 9.24 -11.20
N LEU A 232 -18.78 8.17 -11.69
CA LEU A 232 -17.62 8.28 -12.57
C LEU A 232 -17.92 9.02 -13.87
N VAL A 233 -19.11 8.83 -14.46
CA VAL A 233 -19.55 9.54 -15.66
C VAL A 233 -19.73 11.04 -15.40
N GLU A 234 -20.31 11.42 -14.27
CA GLU A 234 -20.51 12.83 -13.93
C GLU A 234 -19.17 13.53 -13.64
N LEU A 235 -18.30 12.90 -12.86
CA LEU A 235 -16.96 13.45 -12.60
C LEU A 235 -16.13 13.56 -13.90
N TRP A 236 -16.25 12.57 -14.80
CA TRP A 236 -15.59 12.65 -16.10
C TRP A 236 -16.06 13.84 -16.92
N LYS A 237 -17.38 14.10 -16.98
CA LYS A 237 -17.91 15.27 -17.69
C LYS A 237 -17.43 16.58 -17.08
N GLN A 238 -17.35 16.67 -15.76
CA GLN A 238 -16.84 17.85 -15.06
C GLN A 238 -15.36 18.10 -15.36
N ARG A 239 -14.56 17.03 -15.45
CA ARG A 239 -13.11 17.10 -15.68
C ARG A 239 -12.74 17.33 -17.14
N THR A 240 -13.64 17.06 -18.08
CA THR A 240 -13.40 17.24 -19.52
C THR A 240 -14.46 18.13 -20.19
N PRO A 241 -14.62 19.40 -19.79
CA PRO A 241 -15.56 20.31 -20.45
C PRO A 241 -15.16 20.53 -21.91
N ASP A 242 -13.86 20.54 -22.21
CA ASP A 242 -13.33 20.73 -23.56
C ASP A 242 -13.72 19.60 -24.52
N LEU A 243 -13.88 18.36 -24.02
CA LEU A 243 -14.36 17.23 -24.83
C LEU A 243 -15.81 17.41 -25.27
N LEU A 244 -16.60 18.22 -24.56
CA LEU A 244 -17.97 18.56 -24.95
C LEU A 244 -18.01 19.67 -26.01
N ALA A 245 -16.97 20.53 -26.06
CA ALA A 245 -16.85 21.66 -26.98
C ALA A 245 -16.09 21.34 -28.29
N CYS A 246 -15.59 20.11 -28.46
CA CYS A 246 -14.84 19.71 -29.65
C CYS A 246 -15.74 19.45 -30.87
N ALA A 247 -15.23 19.72 -32.08
CA ALA A 247 -15.92 19.42 -33.35
C ALA A 247 -16.38 17.94 -33.45
N ALA A 248 -15.63 17.00 -32.86
CA ALA A 248 -16.04 15.59 -32.80
C ALA A 248 -17.27 15.35 -31.91
N ALA A 249 -17.47 16.15 -30.87
CA ALA A 249 -18.65 16.10 -30.02
C ALA A 249 -19.87 16.67 -30.75
N GLU A 250 -19.72 17.75 -31.52
CA GLU A 250 -20.78 18.30 -32.38
C GLU A 250 -21.24 17.28 -33.43
N ILE A 251 -20.31 16.56 -34.07
CA ILE A 251 -20.63 15.48 -35.03
C ILE A 251 -21.36 14.32 -34.34
N THR A 252 -21.02 14.01 -33.09
CA THR A 252 -21.65 12.91 -32.33
C THR A 252 -23.05 13.29 -31.86
N ALA A 253 -23.23 14.55 -31.42
CA ALA A 253 -24.52 15.13 -31.08
C ALA A 253 -25.45 15.18 -32.31
N ALA A 254 -24.92 15.58 -33.48
CA ALA A 254 -25.66 15.58 -34.74
C ALA A 254 -26.12 14.19 -35.19
N LYS A 255 -25.41 13.13 -34.79
CA LYS A 255 -25.76 11.73 -35.09
C LYS A 255 -26.72 11.09 -34.07
N GLN A 256 -27.17 11.83 -33.04
CA GLN A 256 -28.01 11.35 -31.92
C GLN A 256 -27.49 10.08 -31.21
N LYS A 257 -26.19 9.75 -31.33
CA LYS A 257 -25.59 8.54 -30.75
C LYS A 257 -24.93 8.82 -29.40
N GLY A 258 -25.74 9.17 -28.40
CA GLY A 258 -25.29 9.34 -27.01
C GLY A 258 -24.23 10.44 -26.82
N SER A 259 -23.70 10.56 -25.59
CA SER A 259 -22.67 11.56 -25.27
C SER A 259 -21.28 11.08 -25.69
N TYR A 260 -20.56 11.94 -26.42
CA TYR A 260 -19.18 11.69 -26.87
C TYR A 260 -18.22 11.43 -25.70
N SER A 261 -18.36 12.19 -24.61
CA SER A 261 -17.55 12.01 -23.39
C SER A 261 -17.78 10.65 -22.74
N THR A 262 -19.02 10.16 -22.73
CA THR A 262 -19.36 8.83 -22.17
C THR A 262 -18.83 7.69 -23.05
N HIS A 263 -18.81 7.87 -24.37
CA HIS A 263 -18.20 6.89 -25.29
C HIS A 263 -16.68 6.78 -25.06
N ARG A 264 -16.01 7.93 -24.91
CA ARG A 264 -14.57 8.07 -24.61
C ARG A 264 -14.22 7.38 -23.28
N LEU A 265 -14.93 7.71 -22.20
CA LEU A 265 -14.81 7.03 -20.91
C LEU A 265 -15.00 5.51 -21.03
N ARG A 266 -16.03 5.06 -21.75
CA ARG A 266 -16.28 3.62 -21.96
C ARG A 266 -15.09 2.92 -22.64
N LYS A 267 -14.46 3.57 -23.62
CA LYS A 267 -13.30 3.03 -24.35
C LYS A 267 -12.09 2.90 -23.42
N ALA A 268 -11.80 3.92 -22.62
CA ALA A 268 -10.72 3.88 -21.63
C ALA A 268 -10.95 2.78 -20.58
N LEU A 269 -12.17 2.65 -20.05
CA LEU A 269 -12.49 1.60 -19.08
C LEU A 269 -12.38 0.19 -19.69
N LEU A 270 -12.81 -0.01 -20.94
CA LEU A 270 -12.62 -1.28 -21.65
C LEU A 270 -11.14 -1.65 -21.80
N PHE A 271 -10.31 -0.65 -22.07
CA PHE A 271 -8.87 -0.85 -22.20
C PHE A 271 -8.22 -1.22 -20.86
N LEU A 272 -8.56 -0.50 -19.78
CA LEU A 272 -8.05 -0.79 -18.42
C LEU A 272 -8.52 -2.17 -17.91
N GLU A 273 -9.73 -2.57 -18.24
CA GLU A 273 -10.24 -3.92 -17.95
C GLU A 273 -9.46 -4.99 -18.75
N GLY A 274 -9.14 -4.72 -20.01
CA GLY A 274 -8.30 -5.60 -20.84
C GLY A 274 -6.88 -5.79 -20.30
N LEU A 275 -6.36 -4.82 -19.55
CA LEU A 275 -5.08 -4.91 -18.83
C LEU A 275 -5.21 -5.57 -17.44
N GLY A 276 -6.43 -5.91 -17.01
CA GLY A 276 -6.71 -6.50 -15.69
C GLY A 276 -6.56 -5.53 -14.53
N LEU A 277 -6.60 -4.21 -14.77
CA LEU A 277 -6.42 -3.17 -13.76
C LEU A 277 -7.72 -2.82 -13.03
N ILE A 278 -8.84 -3.05 -13.70
CA ILE A 278 -10.19 -2.87 -13.18
C ILE A 278 -11.08 -4.04 -13.60
N THR A 279 -12.19 -4.24 -12.89
CA THR A 279 -13.31 -5.07 -13.32
C THR A 279 -14.59 -4.25 -13.32
N ARG A 280 -15.42 -4.42 -14.34
CA ARG A 280 -16.73 -3.77 -14.41
C ARG A 280 -17.80 -4.77 -13.99
N VAL A 281 -18.48 -4.47 -12.90
CA VAL A 281 -19.59 -5.28 -12.39
C VAL A 281 -20.88 -4.60 -12.83
N SER A 282 -21.79 -5.35 -13.45
CA SER A 282 -23.10 -4.84 -13.86
C SER A 282 -24.16 -5.79 -13.35
N ASP A 283 -24.75 -5.46 -12.21
CA ASP A 283 -25.97 -6.11 -11.74
C ASP A 283 -27.19 -5.31 -12.22
N GLU A 284 -28.36 -5.96 -12.23
CA GLU A 284 -29.62 -5.40 -12.76
C GLU A 284 -30.04 -4.06 -12.11
N ALA A 285 -29.47 -3.71 -10.95
CA ALA A 285 -29.72 -2.46 -10.23
C ALA A 285 -28.51 -1.51 -10.10
N SER A 286 -27.28 -1.95 -10.36
CA SER A 286 -26.08 -1.12 -10.20
C SER A 286 -24.95 -1.51 -11.16
N ALA A 287 -24.38 -0.50 -11.83
CA ALA A 287 -23.15 -0.64 -12.60
C ALA A 287 -21.99 -0.03 -11.83
N GLU A 288 -21.01 -0.85 -11.47
CA GLU A 288 -19.87 -0.48 -10.64
C GLU A 288 -18.55 -0.78 -11.36
N VAL A 289 -17.52 -0.04 -10.98
CA VAL A 289 -16.14 -0.27 -11.40
C VAL A 289 -15.33 -0.58 -10.15
N VAL A 290 -14.68 -1.74 -10.14
CA VAL A 290 -13.82 -2.20 -9.05
C VAL A 290 -12.37 -2.10 -9.51
N VAL A 291 -11.54 -1.38 -8.75
CA VAL A 291 -10.10 -1.32 -8.97
C VAL A 291 -9.46 -2.58 -8.39
N THR A 292 -8.95 -3.45 -9.28
CA THR A 292 -8.33 -4.72 -8.89
C THR A 292 -6.85 -4.58 -8.61
N ASP A 293 -6.16 -3.69 -9.33
CA ASP A 293 -4.72 -3.45 -9.14
C ASP A 293 -4.39 -1.96 -9.10
N ARG A 294 -4.54 -1.38 -7.91
CA ARG A 294 -4.22 0.03 -7.66
C ARG A 294 -2.73 0.33 -7.86
N ALA A 295 -1.85 -0.59 -7.50
CA ALA A 295 -0.41 -0.38 -7.61
C ALA A 295 0.01 -0.22 -9.08
N ARG A 296 -0.55 -1.04 -9.98
CA ARG A 296 -0.30 -0.91 -11.43
C ARG A 296 -0.95 0.33 -12.05
N LEU A 297 -2.09 0.79 -11.55
CA LEU A 297 -2.64 2.10 -11.94
C LEU A 297 -1.70 3.25 -11.58
N VAL A 298 -1.12 3.23 -10.36
CA VAL A 298 -0.12 4.21 -9.93
C VAL A 298 1.15 4.13 -10.77
N GLU A 299 1.61 2.93 -11.12
CA GLU A 299 2.77 2.74 -12.00
C GLU A 299 2.51 3.25 -13.43
N LEU A 300 1.33 2.99 -14.00
CA LEU A 300 0.94 3.52 -15.30
C LEU A 300 0.98 5.07 -15.29
N ARG A 301 0.43 5.67 -14.24
CA ARG A 301 0.48 7.12 -14.03
C ARG A 301 1.92 7.62 -13.94
N ARG A 302 2.75 6.95 -13.14
CA ARG A 302 4.16 7.30 -12.97
C ARG A 302 4.93 7.28 -14.28
N ARG A 303 4.74 6.24 -15.10
CA ARG A 303 5.41 6.14 -16.41
C ARG A 303 4.99 7.24 -17.38
N TRP A 304 3.74 7.67 -17.30
CA TRP A 304 3.28 8.83 -18.06
C TRP A 304 4.04 10.09 -17.64
N ASP A 305 4.12 10.33 -16.33
CA ASP A 305 4.82 11.49 -15.78
C ASP A 305 6.33 11.44 -16.12
N ASP A 306 6.98 10.27 -16.01
CA ASP A 306 8.40 10.10 -16.36
C ASP A 306 8.67 10.43 -17.84
N GLN A 307 7.75 10.08 -18.74
CA GLN A 307 7.92 10.26 -20.18
C GLN A 307 7.53 11.68 -20.68
N HIS A 308 6.55 12.33 -20.05
CA HIS A 308 5.97 13.58 -20.55
C HIS A 308 6.21 14.79 -19.65
N CYS A 309 6.59 14.58 -18.39
CA CYS A 309 6.72 15.65 -17.41
C CYS A 309 8.15 15.84 -16.88
N GLY A 310 9.15 15.10 -17.40
CA GLY A 310 10.59 15.28 -17.15
C GLY A 310 10.98 15.45 -15.68
N LEU A 311 11.67 14.48 -15.08
CA LEU A 311 12.22 14.62 -13.72
C LEU A 311 13.22 15.82 -13.57
N ASP A 312 13.65 16.43 -14.68
CA ASP A 312 14.65 17.50 -14.73
C ASP A 312 14.13 18.91 -14.39
N ASP A 313 12.81 19.16 -14.38
CA ASP A 313 12.27 20.48 -14.00
C ASP A 313 12.19 20.71 -12.47
N LEU A 314 12.67 19.75 -11.67
CA LEU A 314 12.83 19.91 -10.21
C LEU A 314 14.28 20.28 -9.81
N GLY A 315 15.13 20.62 -10.78
CA GLY A 315 16.55 20.80 -10.61
C GLY A 315 17.13 22.15 -11.03
N SER A 316 16.35 23.24 -11.09
CA SER A 316 16.94 24.59 -11.16
C SER A 316 15.92 25.70 -10.97
N SER A 317 15.83 26.22 -9.75
CA SER A 317 15.50 27.61 -9.40
C SER A 317 15.77 27.83 -7.92
#